data_AF-A0A3A4A8X5-F1
#
_entry.id   AF-A0A3A4A8X5-F1
#
_cell.length_a   1.000
_cell.length_b   1.000
_cell.length_c   1.000
_cell.angle_alpha   90.00
_cell.angle_beta   90.00
_cell.angle_gamma   90.00
#
_symmetry.space_group_name_H-M   'P 1'
#
loop_
_entity.id
_entity.type
_entity.pdbx_description
1 polymer ?
#
loop_
_entity_poly.entity_id
_entity_poly.type
_entity_poly.pdbx_seq_one_letter_code
_entity_poly.pdbx_strand_id
1 'polypeptide(L)'
;MLGGLLPAATPWQAPRAGSPAGALTESLSAPASASSSGAGSAPSSASSPASPPAEVVEHAARQRPGYWTPERMARATPLGLLADTVDALLAPSAVPRKARQTHRPSARSAGARWPSAGKVARTTGRVFLTIDKTDFVCSATTVPSASRDLVVTAGHCLMDPLLGWAENWTFVPGYDAGGKPYGVYTARRMFVPSAWSKRGDDSYDVGMAALNTAGGRHVADAVGVQRIAFTSQRGRQVYAFGYPADPPYDGGELVYCSGKPKPDPHKQTMDHGLRCDMTAGSSGGPWLTGFDPRTGEGTVTSVSSFKYGDDMKTMYGPHFGPPIRALYTKASRA
;
A
#
# COMPACT_ATOMS: atom_id res chain seq x y z
N MET A 1 40.73 9.84 -31.74
CA MET A 1 40.42 8.57 -32.43
C MET A 1 40.40 7.50 -31.34
N LEU A 2 39.33 6.77 -31.02
CA LEU A 2 38.08 6.44 -31.70
C LEU A 2 36.92 6.49 -30.70
N GLY A 3 35.81 7.11 -31.10
CA GLY A 3 34.51 6.97 -30.42
C GLY A 3 33.80 5.71 -30.93
N GLY A 4 33.30 4.89 -30.01
CA GLY A 4 32.44 3.74 -30.31
C GLY A 4 31.01 4.03 -29.84
N LEU A 5 30.11 4.33 -30.78
CA LEU A 5 28.68 4.40 -30.54
C LEU A 5 28.10 2.98 -30.42
N LEU A 6 27.31 2.74 -29.37
CA LEU A 6 26.41 1.60 -29.26
C LEU A 6 25.13 1.86 -30.09
N PRO A 7 24.57 0.86 -30.80
CA PRO A 7 23.38 1.06 -31.63
C PRO A 7 22.11 1.17 -30.78
N ALA A 8 21.24 2.10 -31.18
CA ALA A 8 19.92 2.35 -30.62
C ALA A 8 18.96 1.17 -30.86
N ALA A 9 18.20 0.80 -29.82
CA ALA A 9 17.16 -0.21 -29.90
C ALA A 9 15.94 0.29 -30.70
N THR A 10 15.52 -0.52 -31.67
CA THR A 10 14.34 -0.29 -32.51
C THR A 10 13.04 -0.48 -31.71
N PRO A 11 12.05 0.43 -31.77
CA PRO A 11 10.77 0.24 -31.10
C PRO A 11 9.91 -0.80 -31.83
N TRP A 12 9.39 -1.77 -31.07
CA TRP A 12 8.50 -2.83 -31.54
C TRP A 12 7.07 -2.29 -31.74
N GLN A 13 6.50 -2.49 -32.94
CA GLN A 13 5.16 -2.04 -33.32
C GLN A 13 4.11 -3.13 -33.02
N ALA A 14 3.05 -2.77 -32.31
CA ALA A 14 1.91 -3.65 -32.05
C ALA A 14 0.94 -3.72 -33.27
N PRO A 15 0.32 -4.87 -33.57
CA PRO A 15 -0.65 -4.97 -34.65
C PRO A 15 -2.01 -4.35 -34.30
N ARG A 16 -2.56 -3.58 -35.25
CA ARG A 16 -3.89 -2.97 -35.21
C ARG A 16 -4.98 -4.03 -35.44
N ALA A 17 -5.92 -4.16 -34.52
CA ALA A 17 -7.17 -4.89 -34.74
C ALA A 17 -8.20 -3.96 -35.39
N GLY A 18 -8.69 -4.36 -36.57
CA GLY A 18 -9.72 -3.65 -37.33
C GLY A 18 -11.12 -3.81 -36.73
N SER A 19 -11.90 -2.73 -36.79
CA SER A 19 -13.35 -2.74 -36.59
C SER A 19 -14.06 -2.99 -37.93
N PRO A 20 -15.21 -3.68 -37.97
CA PRO A 20 -16.15 -3.51 -39.06
C PRO A 20 -17.26 -2.53 -38.67
N ALA A 21 -17.44 -1.51 -39.52
CA ALA A 21 -18.61 -0.66 -39.58
C ALA A 21 -19.75 -1.37 -40.32
N GLY A 22 -20.98 -0.97 -40.02
CA GLY A 22 -22.23 -1.62 -40.45
C GLY A 22 -22.70 -1.29 -41.87
N ALA A 23 -23.81 -1.92 -42.22
CA ALA A 23 -24.68 -1.54 -43.33
C ALA A 23 -26.15 -1.76 -42.90
N LEU A 24 -26.96 -0.74 -43.18
CA LEU A 24 -28.42 -0.65 -43.02
C LEU A 24 -29.10 -1.13 -44.30
N THR A 25 -30.27 -1.78 -44.21
CA THR A 25 -31.38 -1.62 -45.17
C THR A 25 -32.73 -1.95 -44.51
N GLU A 26 -33.77 -1.36 -45.10
CA GLU A 26 -35.10 -1.00 -44.56
C GLU A 26 -36.19 -2.09 -44.49
N SER A 27 -37.23 -1.70 -43.76
CA SER A 27 -38.59 -2.19 -43.48
C SER A 27 -39.43 -2.89 -44.57
N LEU A 28 -40.38 -3.76 -44.15
CA LEU A 28 -41.85 -3.50 -44.20
C LEU A 28 -42.70 -4.61 -43.51
N SER A 29 -43.67 -4.17 -42.71
CA SER A 29 -45.02 -4.68 -42.32
C SER A 29 -45.41 -6.18 -42.24
N ALA A 30 -46.08 -6.49 -41.10
CA ALA A 30 -46.80 -7.72 -40.68
C ALA A 30 -48.16 -7.93 -41.41
N PRO A 31 -49.07 -8.88 -41.06
CA PRO A 31 -49.07 -9.89 -39.97
C PRO A 31 -49.61 -11.31 -40.33
N ALA A 32 -49.40 -12.30 -39.45
CA ALA A 32 -50.36 -13.40 -39.25
C ALA A 32 -50.05 -14.22 -37.99
N SER A 33 -51.10 -14.50 -37.23
CA SER A 33 -51.15 -15.23 -35.97
C SER A 33 -50.77 -16.70 -36.09
N ALA A 34 -50.02 -17.23 -35.13
CA ALA A 34 -50.12 -18.62 -34.70
C ALA A 34 -49.58 -18.76 -33.27
N SER A 35 -50.47 -19.12 -32.35
CA SER A 35 -50.18 -19.50 -30.99
C SER A 35 -49.42 -20.84 -30.96
N SER A 36 -48.27 -20.89 -30.32
CA SER A 36 -47.70 -22.15 -29.83
C SER A 36 -46.94 -21.93 -28.53
N SER A 37 -47.35 -22.71 -27.54
CA SER A 37 -46.79 -22.79 -26.20
C SER A 37 -45.38 -23.35 -26.26
N GLY A 38 -44.38 -22.54 -25.93
CA GLY A 38 -42.98 -22.95 -25.84
C GLY A 38 -42.40 -22.54 -24.49
N ALA A 39 -41.98 -23.53 -23.70
CA ALA A 39 -41.29 -23.34 -22.43
C ALA A 39 -40.07 -22.41 -22.60
N GLY A 40 -40.02 -21.33 -21.82
CA GLY A 40 -38.93 -20.37 -21.84
C GLY A 40 -37.64 -20.99 -21.32
N SER A 41 -36.76 -21.40 -22.23
CA SER A 41 -35.34 -21.58 -21.93
C SER A 41 -34.71 -20.20 -21.78
N ALA A 42 -34.45 -19.79 -20.54
CA ALA A 42 -33.67 -18.59 -20.26
C ALA A 42 -32.27 -18.73 -20.86
N PRO A 43 -31.70 -17.69 -21.50
CA PRO A 43 -30.33 -17.75 -21.98
C PRO A 43 -29.39 -17.79 -20.77
N SER A 44 -28.68 -18.91 -20.61
CA SER A 44 -27.57 -19.05 -19.67
C SER A 44 -26.58 -17.93 -19.94
N SER A 45 -26.50 -16.98 -19.00
CA SER A 45 -25.50 -15.92 -19.02
C SER A 45 -24.13 -16.58 -18.98
N ALA A 46 -23.40 -16.52 -20.10
CA ALA A 46 -22.02 -16.98 -20.16
C ALA A 46 -21.23 -16.23 -19.08
N SER A 47 -20.89 -16.96 -18.02
CA SER A 47 -20.03 -16.44 -16.96
C SER A 47 -18.70 -16.13 -17.62
N SER A 48 -18.28 -14.86 -17.59
CA SER A 48 -16.94 -14.49 -18.01
C SER A 48 -15.93 -15.40 -17.29
N PRO A 49 -14.88 -15.90 -17.98
CA PRO A 49 -13.91 -16.77 -17.34
C PRO A 49 -13.35 -16.04 -16.12
N ALA A 50 -13.44 -16.70 -14.96
CA ALA A 50 -12.84 -16.20 -13.73
C ALA A 50 -11.37 -15.88 -14.01
N SER A 51 -10.94 -14.65 -13.71
CA SER A 51 -9.53 -14.30 -13.78
C SER A 51 -8.73 -15.36 -13.00
N PRO A 52 -7.58 -15.83 -13.51
CA PRO A 52 -6.78 -16.80 -12.78
C PRO A 52 -6.53 -16.28 -11.36
N PRO A 53 -6.52 -17.16 -10.35
CA PRO A 53 -6.28 -16.72 -8.98
C PRO A 53 -4.98 -15.93 -8.95
N ALA A 54 -5.02 -14.73 -8.37
CA ALA A 54 -3.84 -13.89 -8.27
C ALA A 54 -2.73 -14.68 -7.59
N GLU A 55 -1.65 -14.93 -8.33
CA GLU A 55 -0.49 -15.67 -7.83
C GLU A 55 0.18 -14.83 -6.74
N VAL A 56 0.39 -15.44 -5.57
CA VAL A 56 1.03 -14.80 -4.42
C VAL A 56 2.42 -15.39 -4.25
N VAL A 57 3.43 -14.54 -4.36
CA VAL A 57 4.82 -14.91 -4.13
C VAL A 57 5.11 -14.77 -2.64
N GLU A 58 5.81 -15.76 -2.11
CA GLU A 58 6.17 -15.85 -0.71
C GLU A 58 7.68 -15.95 -0.56
N HIS A 59 8.18 -15.37 0.53
CA HIS A 59 9.58 -15.44 0.92
C HIS A 59 9.75 -15.72 2.42
N ALA A 60 10.65 -16.64 2.76
CA ALA A 60 11.10 -16.80 4.14
C ALA A 60 12.06 -15.67 4.50
N ALA A 61 11.69 -14.85 5.49
CA ALA A 61 12.43 -13.63 5.81
C ALA A 61 13.80 -13.96 6.42
N ARG A 62 14.83 -13.25 5.96
CA ARG A 62 16.19 -13.35 6.51
C ARG A 62 16.38 -12.29 7.58
N GLN A 63 16.84 -12.72 8.75
CA GLN A 63 17.04 -11.87 9.91
C GLN A 63 18.41 -12.14 10.52
N ARG A 64 19.18 -11.08 10.76
CA ARG A 64 20.39 -11.18 11.57
C ARG A 64 20.04 -10.74 13.01
N PRO A 65 20.19 -11.63 14.02
CA PRO A 65 19.96 -11.25 15.41
C PRO A 65 20.77 -10.02 15.81
N GLY A 66 20.13 -9.07 16.50
CA GLY A 66 20.78 -7.83 16.94
C GLY A 66 21.18 -6.86 15.84
N TYR A 67 20.73 -7.06 14.58
CA TYR A 67 21.09 -6.18 13.46
C TYR A 67 20.67 -4.72 13.69
N TRP A 68 19.46 -4.50 14.19
CA TRP A 68 18.92 -3.18 14.47
C TRP A 68 19.30 -2.69 15.87
N THR A 69 20.40 -1.94 15.94
CA THR A 69 20.72 -1.13 17.11
C THR A 69 19.94 0.18 17.08
N PRO A 70 19.81 0.91 18.21
CA PRO A 70 19.22 2.24 18.22
C PRO A 70 19.85 3.18 17.19
N GLU A 71 21.17 3.12 17.03
CA GLU A 71 21.92 3.97 16.10
C GLU A 71 21.61 3.64 14.65
N ARG A 72 21.43 2.35 14.30
CA ARG A 72 21.02 1.98 12.93
C ARG A 72 19.58 2.36 12.65
N MET A 73 18.68 2.16 13.62
CA MET A 73 17.30 2.62 13.49
C MET A 73 17.23 4.15 13.28
N ALA A 74 18.06 4.92 13.99
CA ALA A 74 18.10 6.37 13.85
C ALA A 74 18.68 6.86 12.50
N ARG A 75 19.57 6.09 11.87
CA ARG A 75 20.20 6.43 10.59
C ARG A 75 19.51 5.84 9.36
N ALA A 76 18.54 4.95 9.54
CA ALA A 76 17.82 4.33 8.43
C ALA A 76 17.08 5.40 7.62
N THR A 77 17.31 5.43 6.32
CA THR A 77 16.77 6.43 5.40
C THR A 77 15.37 6.01 4.94
N PRO A 78 14.46 6.92 4.58
CA PRO A 78 13.22 6.47 3.96
C PRO A 78 13.50 5.81 2.62
N LEU A 79 12.70 4.80 2.27
CA LEU A 79 12.71 4.25 0.92
C LEU A 79 12.07 5.29 -0.02
N GLY A 80 12.87 6.18 -0.58
CA GLY A 80 12.51 6.89 -1.80
C GLY A 80 12.58 5.89 -2.96
N LEU A 81 11.66 5.98 -3.92
CA LEU A 81 11.88 5.29 -5.19
C LEU A 81 13.29 5.63 -5.65
N LEU A 82 14.13 4.60 -5.78
CA LEU A 82 15.43 4.68 -6.43
C LEU A 82 15.18 4.98 -7.92
N ALA A 83 14.79 6.22 -8.18
CA ALA A 83 14.63 6.83 -9.49
C ALA A 83 15.37 8.17 -9.40
N ASP A 84 16.62 8.12 -9.85
CA ASP A 84 17.51 9.22 -10.22
C ASP A 84 17.76 10.34 -9.19
N THR A 85 19.04 10.43 -8.83
CA THR A 85 19.70 11.52 -8.13
C THR A 85 19.16 12.92 -8.48
N VAL A 86 18.69 13.65 -7.48
CA VAL A 86 18.98 15.09 -7.32
C VAL A 86 19.10 15.44 -5.84
N ASP A 87 20.34 15.54 -5.37
CA ASP A 87 20.70 16.57 -4.39
C ASP A 87 20.38 17.92 -5.03
N ALA A 88 19.39 18.65 -4.49
CA ALA A 88 19.44 20.11 -4.33
C ALA A 88 18.09 20.69 -3.89
N LEU A 89 18.18 21.54 -2.86
CA LEU A 89 17.26 22.62 -2.47
C LEU A 89 16.06 22.22 -1.60
N LEU A 90 16.30 22.03 -0.30
CA LEU A 90 15.34 22.48 0.72
C LEU A 90 16.08 23.12 1.90
N ALA A 91 15.98 24.45 2.00
CA ALA A 91 16.17 25.14 3.26
C ALA A 91 15.15 24.61 4.28
N PRO A 92 15.51 24.42 5.56
CA PRO A 92 14.60 23.87 6.54
C PRO A 92 13.46 24.87 6.81
N SER A 93 12.28 24.58 6.27
CA SER A 93 11.05 25.11 6.86
C SER A 93 10.74 24.25 8.08
N ALA A 94 11.19 24.73 9.24
CA ALA A 94 10.75 24.18 10.51
C ALA A 94 9.22 24.28 10.58
N VAL A 95 8.53 23.14 10.60
CA VAL A 95 7.14 23.13 11.04
C VAL A 95 7.18 23.55 12.51
N PRO A 96 6.52 24.65 12.90
CA PRO A 96 6.52 25.08 14.29
C PRO A 96 6.01 23.93 15.15
N ARG A 97 6.82 23.51 16.12
CA ARG A 97 6.44 22.54 17.15
C ARG A 97 5.37 23.17 18.04
N LYS A 98 4.15 23.31 17.52
CA LYS A 98 3.02 23.83 18.29
C LYS A 98 2.71 22.82 19.39
N ALA A 99 2.56 23.35 20.60
CA ALA A 99 2.16 22.62 21.79
C ALA A 99 0.96 21.71 21.49
N ARG A 100 0.91 20.57 22.20
CA ARG A 100 -0.16 19.58 22.21
C ARG A 100 -1.51 20.25 22.50
N GLN A 101 -2.14 20.79 21.47
CA GLN A 101 -3.52 21.23 21.52
C GLN A 101 -4.37 19.99 21.32
N THR A 102 -5.26 19.72 22.27
CA THR A 102 -6.31 18.70 22.18
C THR A 102 -7.36 19.15 21.17
N HIS A 103 -6.96 19.33 19.91
CA HIS A 103 -7.87 19.54 18.81
C HIS A 103 -8.34 18.18 18.33
N ARG A 104 -9.67 18.03 18.26
CA ARG A 104 -10.33 16.89 17.63
C ARG A 104 -9.72 16.71 16.22
N PRO A 105 -9.29 15.50 15.83
CA PRO A 105 -8.61 15.30 14.55
C PRO A 105 -9.44 15.84 13.39
N SER A 106 -8.80 16.62 12.52
CA SER A 106 -9.44 17.23 11.36
C SER A 106 -9.87 16.17 10.35
N ALA A 107 -11.08 16.33 9.80
CA ALA A 107 -11.59 15.55 8.67
C ALA A 107 -10.86 15.84 7.35
N ARG A 108 -10.09 16.94 7.29
CA ARG A 108 -9.17 17.27 6.20
C ARG A 108 -7.79 17.58 6.77
N SER A 109 -6.83 16.72 6.48
CA SER A 109 -5.44 16.86 6.88
C SER A 109 -4.56 16.47 5.71
N ALA A 110 -3.49 17.23 5.48
CA ALA A 110 -2.49 16.89 4.49
C ALA A 110 -1.20 16.35 5.13
N GLY A 111 -1.18 16.00 6.42
CA GLY A 111 0.05 15.51 7.07
C GLY A 111 0.28 16.11 8.45
N ALA A 112 -0.78 16.29 9.23
CA ALA A 112 -0.63 16.70 10.62
C ALA A 112 -0.18 15.51 11.50
N ARG A 113 0.57 15.80 12.57
CA ARG A 113 0.81 14.83 13.64
C ARG A 113 -0.51 14.29 14.17
N TRP A 114 -0.59 12.98 14.37
CA TRP A 114 -1.72 12.37 15.05
C TRP A 114 -1.70 12.70 16.55
N PRO A 115 -2.71 13.40 17.10
CA PRO A 115 -2.62 13.98 18.45
C PRO A 115 -3.06 13.02 19.57
N SER A 116 -3.64 11.86 19.22
CA SER A 116 -4.38 11.03 20.15
C SER A 116 -3.75 9.65 20.36
N ALA A 117 -3.87 9.13 21.58
CA ALA A 117 -3.78 7.69 21.78
C ALA A 117 -4.95 6.97 21.06
N GLY A 118 -4.94 5.65 21.05
CA GLY A 118 -6.04 4.85 20.50
C GLY A 118 -5.53 3.64 19.71
N LYS A 119 -6.46 2.89 19.13
CA LYS A 119 -6.12 1.65 18.43
C LYS A 119 -5.17 1.92 17.26
N VAL A 120 -5.39 2.95 16.44
CA VAL A 120 -4.49 3.29 15.32
C VAL A 120 -3.06 3.59 15.77
N ALA A 121 -2.89 4.30 16.89
CA ALA A 121 -1.57 4.66 17.41
C ALA A 121 -0.77 3.45 17.88
N ARG A 122 -1.42 2.36 18.33
CA ARG A 122 -0.75 1.13 18.73
C ARG A 122 -0.59 0.13 17.59
N THR A 123 -1.59 0.05 16.70
CA THR A 123 -1.61 -0.92 15.59
C THR A 123 -0.76 -0.49 14.40
N THR A 124 -0.52 0.82 14.23
CA THR A 124 0.37 1.35 13.20
C THR A 124 1.79 1.49 13.77
N GLY A 125 2.78 1.05 13.02
CA GLY A 125 4.17 1.06 13.44
C GLY A 125 5.14 1.45 12.33
N ARG A 126 6.34 1.82 12.75
CA ARG A 126 7.47 2.06 11.85
C ARG A 126 8.11 0.72 11.49
N VAL A 127 8.48 0.58 10.23
CA VAL A 127 9.18 -0.59 9.69
C VAL A 127 10.62 -0.19 9.42
N PHE A 128 11.54 -1.08 9.76
CA PHE A 128 12.95 -1.00 9.43
C PHE A 128 13.31 -2.21 8.58
N LEU A 129 14.01 -2.00 7.48
CA LEU A 129 14.35 -3.05 6.52
C LEU A 129 15.70 -2.77 5.87
N THR A 130 16.30 -3.78 5.26
CA THR A 130 17.53 -3.61 4.48
C THR A 130 17.30 -4.11 3.06
N ILE A 131 17.58 -3.29 2.04
CA ILE A 131 17.60 -3.70 0.63
C ILE A 131 18.94 -3.28 0.06
N ASP A 132 19.62 -4.20 -0.63
CA ASP A 132 20.95 -4.00 -1.18
C ASP A 132 21.93 -3.29 -0.21
N LYS A 133 22.03 -3.86 1.01
CA LYS A 133 22.89 -3.38 2.12
C LYS A 133 22.56 -1.99 2.66
N THR A 134 21.50 -1.35 2.16
CA THR A 134 21.05 -0.03 2.62
C THR A 134 19.87 -0.20 3.57
N ASP A 135 19.93 0.49 4.70
CA ASP A 135 18.94 0.42 5.77
C ASP A 135 17.84 1.46 5.52
N PHE A 136 16.61 0.99 5.31
CA PHE A 136 15.45 1.82 4.98
C PHE A 136 14.36 1.80 6.05
N VAL A 137 13.43 2.76 5.94
CA VAL A 137 12.20 2.81 6.73
C VAL A 137 10.93 2.87 5.89
N CYS A 138 9.88 2.26 6.45
CA CYS A 138 8.51 2.23 5.96
C CYS A 138 7.53 2.31 7.14
N SER A 139 6.25 2.09 6.86
CA SER A 139 5.16 1.96 7.82
C SER A 139 4.35 0.69 7.56
N ALA A 140 3.64 0.20 8.58
CA ALA A 140 2.73 -0.94 8.47
C ALA A 140 1.63 -0.87 9.55
N THR A 141 0.58 -1.68 9.41
CA THR A 141 -0.42 -1.86 10.46
C THR A 141 -0.75 -3.34 10.70
N THR A 142 -1.09 -3.68 11.94
CA THR A 142 -1.61 -5.00 12.29
C THR A 142 -3.04 -5.22 11.79
N VAL A 143 -3.29 -6.42 11.25
CA VAL A 143 -4.59 -6.86 10.73
C VAL A 143 -4.94 -8.25 11.27
N PRO A 144 -6.22 -8.66 11.32
CA PRO A 144 -6.60 -9.98 11.77
C PRO A 144 -5.88 -11.09 11.00
N SER A 145 -5.53 -12.16 11.69
CA SER A 145 -5.02 -13.39 11.07
C SER A 145 -5.24 -14.57 12.01
N ALA A 146 -5.21 -15.79 11.48
CA ALA A 146 -5.26 -16.99 12.30
C ALA A 146 -4.01 -17.11 13.19
N SER A 147 -2.86 -16.63 12.70
CA SER A 147 -1.59 -16.66 13.44
C SER A 147 -1.41 -15.53 14.45
N ARG A 148 -2.29 -14.52 14.46
CA ARG A 148 -2.21 -13.32 15.33
C ARG A 148 -0.98 -12.44 15.11
N ASP A 149 -0.22 -12.68 14.05
CA ASP A 149 1.07 -12.04 13.78
C ASP A 149 1.15 -11.38 12.40
N LEU A 150 0.05 -10.86 11.86
CA LEU A 150 0.04 -10.32 10.51
C LEU A 150 -0.01 -8.79 10.49
N VAL A 151 0.85 -8.22 9.66
CA VAL A 151 0.78 -6.81 9.26
C VAL A 151 0.61 -6.67 7.75
N VAL A 152 -0.08 -5.61 7.35
CA VAL A 152 -0.15 -5.16 5.95
C VAL A 152 0.70 -3.89 5.77
N THR A 153 1.37 -3.81 4.63
CA THR A 153 2.28 -2.73 4.23
C THR A 153 2.27 -2.60 2.69
N ALA A 154 3.15 -1.79 2.10
CA ALA A 154 3.34 -1.72 0.65
C ALA A 154 4.24 -2.88 0.18
N GLY A 155 4.11 -3.29 -1.08
CA GLY A 155 4.93 -4.33 -1.68
C GLY A 155 6.40 -3.94 -1.70
N HIS A 156 6.72 -2.70 -2.07
CA HIS A 156 8.08 -2.17 -2.08
C HIS A 156 8.73 -2.13 -0.70
N CYS A 157 7.94 -2.09 0.37
CA CYS A 157 8.44 -2.20 1.74
C CYS A 157 8.85 -3.63 2.11
N LEU A 158 8.59 -4.63 1.27
CA LEU A 158 9.00 -6.03 1.47
C LEU A 158 10.00 -6.50 0.42
N MET A 159 9.91 -5.99 -0.80
CA MET A 159 10.84 -6.32 -1.88
C MET A 159 10.86 -5.27 -2.97
N ASP A 160 12.02 -5.11 -3.60
CA ASP A 160 12.19 -4.38 -4.84
C ASP A 160 12.25 -5.38 -6.02
N PRO A 161 11.49 -5.17 -7.11
CA PRO A 161 11.48 -6.10 -8.26
C PRO A 161 12.85 -6.34 -8.91
N LEU A 162 13.79 -5.41 -8.78
CA LEU A 162 15.14 -5.48 -9.34
C LEU A 162 16.17 -5.92 -8.31
N LEU A 163 16.09 -5.41 -7.07
CA LEU A 163 17.07 -5.66 -6.01
C LEU A 163 16.71 -6.87 -5.12
N GLY A 164 15.48 -7.35 -5.19
CA GLY A 164 15.01 -8.54 -4.48
C GLY A 164 14.37 -8.24 -3.12
N TRP A 165 14.27 -9.29 -2.29
CA TRP A 165 13.58 -9.24 -1.01
C TRP A 165 14.37 -8.48 0.05
N ALA A 166 13.64 -7.74 0.89
CA ALA A 166 14.22 -7.07 2.03
C ALA A 166 14.75 -8.08 3.07
N GLU A 167 15.87 -7.74 3.68
CA GLU A 167 16.45 -8.42 4.83
C GLU A 167 16.20 -7.62 6.11
N ASN A 168 16.43 -8.26 7.26
CA ASN A 168 16.32 -7.65 8.59
C ASN A 168 14.95 -6.98 8.86
N TRP A 169 13.91 -7.38 8.13
CA TRP A 169 12.62 -6.69 8.17
C TRP A 169 12.00 -6.72 9.58
N THR A 170 11.78 -5.55 10.16
CA THR A 170 11.42 -5.36 11.57
C THR A 170 10.31 -4.33 11.73
N PHE A 171 9.24 -4.71 12.42
CA PHE A 171 8.10 -3.86 12.74
C PHE A 171 8.12 -3.41 14.21
N VAL A 172 7.95 -2.11 14.43
CA VAL A 172 7.87 -1.50 15.77
C VAL A 172 6.52 -0.79 15.91
N PRO A 173 5.50 -1.45 16.48
CA PRO A 173 4.20 -0.85 16.68
C PRO A 173 4.26 0.32 17.66
N GLY A 174 3.54 1.41 17.35
CA GLY A 174 3.50 2.61 18.19
C GLY A 174 4.86 3.26 18.44
N TYR A 175 5.76 3.20 17.45
CA TYR A 175 7.05 3.88 17.50
C TYR A 175 6.88 5.37 17.86
N ASP A 176 7.72 5.86 18.76
CA ASP A 176 7.67 7.27 19.20
C ASP A 176 9.08 7.77 19.51
N ALA A 177 9.68 8.49 18.56
CA ALA A 177 11.01 9.09 18.66
C ALA A 177 12.10 8.13 19.22
N GLY A 178 12.10 6.89 18.74
CA GLY A 178 13.02 5.83 19.20
C GLY A 178 12.42 4.87 20.24
N GLY A 179 11.35 5.30 20.92
CA GLY A 179 10.54 4.48 21.81
C GLY A 179 9.88 3.30 21.10
N LYS A 180 9.84 2.15 21.77
CA LYS A 180 9.32 0.87 21.24
C LYS A 180 8.31 0.26 22.22
N PRO A 181 7.22 0.98 22.55
CA PRO A 181 6.39 0.70 23.72
C PRO A 181 5.71 -0.68 23.71
N TYR A 182 5.56 -1.27 22.52
CA TYR A 182 4.92 -2.57 22.35
C TYR A 182 5.87 -3.67 21.89
N GLY A 183 7.19 -3.42 21.93
CA GLY A 183 8.21 -4.37 21.52
C GLY A 183 8.63 -4.23 20.05
N VAL A 184 9.43 -5.21 19.61
CA VAL A 184 10.08 -5.24 18.29
C VAL A 184 9.82 -6.61 17.67
N TYR A 185 9.22 -6.64 16.49
CA TYR A 185 8.75 -7.85 15.84
C TYR A 185 9.46 -8.05 14.50
N THR A 186 10.21 -9.13 14.34
CA THR A 186 10.89 -9.44 13.07
C THR A 186 9.97 -10.25 12.16
N ALA A 187 10.05 -10.05 10.85
CA ALA A 187 9.33 -10.92 9.92
C ALA A 187 9.91 -12.34 9.92
N ARG A 188 9.03 -13.35 9.82
CA ARG A 188 9.38 -14.74 9.48
C ARG A 188 9.05 -15.09 8.03
N ARG A 189 7.96 -14.53 7.50
CA ARG A 189 7.51 -14.75 6.11
C ARG A 189 6.94 -13.46 5.55
N MET A 190 7.20 -13.22 4.27
CA MET A 190 6.75 -12.04 3.53
C MET A 190 6.03 -12.47 2.26
N PHE A 191 5.00 -11.71 1.90
CA PHE A 191 4.10 -12.04 0.81
C PHE A 191 3.81 -10.81 -0.04
N VAL A 192 3.89 -10.95 -1.36
CA VAL A 192 3.47 -9.92 -2.32
C VAL A 192 2.70 -10.56 -3.49
N PRO A 193 1.82 -9.81 -4.18
CA PRO A 193 1.26 -10.24 -5.45
C PRO A 193 2.36 -10.44 -6.51
N SER A 194 2.21 -11.43 -7.39
CA SER A 194 3.18 -11.66 -8.46
C SER A 194 3.26 -10.51 -9.46
N ALA A 195 2.18 -9.73 -9.60
CA ALA A 195 2.16 -8.51 -10.40
C ALA A 195 3.16 -7.47 -9.89
N TRP A 196 3.28 -7.33 -8.56
CA TRP A 196 4.32 -6.52 -7.94
C TRP A 196 5.70 -7.15 -8.16
N SER A 197 5.88 -8.40 -7.74
CA SER A 197 7.24 -9.00 -7.73
C SER A 197 7.87 -9.13 -9.12
N LYS A 198 7.07 -9.34 -10.17
CA LYS A 198 7.57 -9.58 -11.54
C LYS A 198 7.64 -8.32 -12.38
N ARG A 199 6.83 -7.30 -12.07
CA ARG A 199 6.66 -6.13 -12.97
C ARG A 199 6.70 -4.78 -12.27
N GLY A 200 6.74 -4.73 -10.94
CA GLY A 200 6.60 -3.47 -10.20
C GLY A 200 5.27 -2.77 -10.49
N ASP A 201 4.19 -3.54 -10.69
CA ASP A 201 2.88 -2.96 -10.99
C ASP A 201 2.30 -2.28 -9.75
N ASP A 202 2.32 -0.95 -9.73
CA ASP A 202 1.88 -0.12 -8.60
C ASP A 202 0.44 -0.41 -8.17
N SER A 203 -0.43 -0.86 -9.10
CA SER A 203 -1.81 -1.27 -8.76
C SER A 203 -1.87 -2.45 -7.77
N TYR A 204 -0.74 -3.13 -7.58
CA TYR A 204 -0.56 -4.28 -6.70
C TYR A 204 0.57 -4.09 -5.69
N ASP A 205 1.01 -2.84 -5.45
CA ASP A 205 2.02 -2.49 -4.46
C ASP A 205 1.50 -2.63 -3.01
N VAL A 206 1.18 -3.87 -2.64
CA VAL A 206 0.68 -4.26 -1.33
C VAL A 206 1.44 -5.48 -0.88
N GLY A 207 1.92 -5.46 0.36
CA GLY A 207 2.66 -6.55 0.97
C GLY A 207 2.02 -6.96 2.30
N MET A 208 2.27 -8.21 2.71
CA MET A 208 1.98 -8.65 4.07
C MET A 208 3.18 -9.37 4.67
N ALA A 209 3.43 -9.12 5.95
CA ALA A 209 4.50 -9.79 6.70
C ALA A 209 3.91 -10.52 7.91
N ALA A 210 4.22 -11.80 8.02
CA ALA A 210 3.95 -12.61 9.21
C ALA A 210 5.15 -12.49 10.16
N LEU A 211 4.90 -12.15 11.42
CA LEU A 211 5.92 -11.69 12.38
C LEU A 211 6.24 -12.72 13.46
N ASN A 212 7.50 -12.95 13.77
CA ASN A 212 7.88 -13.67 14.99
C ASN A 212 7.29 -13.00 16.23
N THR A 213 7.02 -13.79 17.27
CA THR A 213 6.61 -13.25 18.56
C THR A 213 7.75 -12.49 19.22
N ALA A 214 7.43 -11.43 19.97
CA ALA A 214 8.39 -10.67 20.75
C ALA A 214 8.29 -11.11 22.22
N GLY A 215 9.34 -11.75 22.75
CA GLY A 215 9.31 -12.31 24.11
C GLY A 215 8.18 -13.33 24.32
N GLY A 216 7.85 -14.11 23.28
CA GLY A 216 6.75 -15.08 23.31
C GLY A 216 5.34 -14.48 23.12
N ARG A 217 5.20 -13.16 23.00
CA ARG A 217 3.90 -12.49 22.79
C ARG A 217 3.64 -12.22 21.32
N HIS A 218 2.44 -12.57 20.84
CA HIS A 218 1.97 -12.22 19.50
C HIS A 218 1.68 -10.73 19.35
N VAL A 219 1.84 -10.19 18.14
CA VAL A 219 1.65 -8.74 17.92
C VAL A 219 0.20 -8.33 18.13
N ALA A 220 -0.78 -9.14 17.70
CA ALA A 220 -2.19 -8.82 17.88
C ALA A 220 -2.59 -8.81 19.36
N ASP A 221 -1.96 -9.66 20.19
CA ASP A 221 -2.19 -9.67 21.64
C ASP A 221 -1.55 -8.45 22.33
N ALA A 222 -0.51 -7.85 21.73
CA ALA A 222 0.15 -6.66 22.23
C ALA A 222 -0.61 -5.37 21.92
N VAL A 223 -1.09 -5.23 20.67
CA VAL A 223 -1.61 -3.94 20.18
C VAL A 223 -3.03 -3.99 19.61
N GLY A 224 -3.60 -5.18 19.47
CA GLY A 224 -4.84 -5.42 18.73
C GLY A 224 -4.61 -5.39 17.21
N VAL A 225 -5.71 -5.27 16.46
CA VAL A 225 -5.71 -5.27 15.00
C VAL A 225 -6.75 -4.30 14.45
N GLN A 226 -6.49 -3.72 13.27
CA GLN A 226 -7.50 -2.99 12.50
C GLN A 226 -8.28 -3.92 11.59
N ARG A 227 -9.57 -3.66 11.38
CA ARG A 227 -10.36 -4.40 10.38
C ARG A 227 -9.71 -4.23 9.00
N ILE A 228 -9.90 -5.19 8.09
CA ILE A 228 -9.44 -5.11 6.70
C ILE A 228 -10.58 -5.50 5.76
N ALA A 229 -10.70 -4.84 4.60
CA ALA A 229 -11.72 -5.14 3.60
C ALA A 229 -11.18 -5.03 2.16
N PHE A 230 -11.76 -5.86 1.27
CA PHE A 230 -11.33 -6.03 -0.13
C PHE A 230 -12.41 -5.69 -1.17
N THR A 231 -13.48 -5.04 -0.72
CA THR A 231 -14.66 -4.67 -1.54
C THR A 231 -15.20 -3.31 -1.11
N SER A 232 -14.30 -2.39 -0.76
CA SER A 232 -14.69 -1.08 -0.24
C SER A 232 -15.15 -0.13 -1.35
N GLN A 233 -16.22 0.62 -1.07
CA GLN A 233 -16.69 1.69 -1.96
C GLN A 233 -15.61 2.77 -2.10
N ARG A 234 -15.32 3.14 -3.34
CA ARG A 234 -14.36 4.19 -3.72
C ARG A 234 -14.91 5.58 -3.32
N GLY A 235 -14.02 6.56 -3.14
CA GLY A 235 -14.40 7.97 -2.89
C GLY A 235 -14.96 8.29 -1.49
N ARG A 236 -14.94 7.34 -0.56
CA ARG A 236 -15.32 7.58 0.85
C ARG A 236 -14.24 8.39 1.57
N GLN A 237 -14.63 9.03 2.69
CA GLN A 237 -13.65 9.64 3.59
C GLN A 237 -12.65 8.58 4.07
N VAL A 238 -11.36 8.88 3.94
CA VAL A 238 -10.25 8.06 4.44
C VAL A 238 -9.39 8.86 5.41
N TYR A 239 -8.69 8.12 6.27
CA TYR A 239 -7.58 8.62 7.08
C TYR A 239 -6.37 7.72 6.81
N ALA A 240 -5.34 8.29 6.20
CA ALA A 240 -4.07 7.63 5.91
C ALA A 240 -3.08 7.94 7.03
N PHE A 241 -2.39 6.93 7.55
CA PHE A 241 -1.43 7.06 8.65
C PHE A 241 -0.05 6.57 8.23
N GLY A 242 1.02 7.11 8.81
CA GLY A 242 2.38 6.61 8.58
C GLY A 242 3.44 7.39 9.36
N TYR A 243 4.70 6.99 9.19
CA TYR A 243 5.90 7.61 9.77
C TYR A 243 6.77 8.22 8.65
N PRO A 244 6.36 9.35 8.04
CA PRO A 244 7.18 10.05 7.05
C PRO A 244 8.51 10.49 7.67
N ALA A 245 9.62 10.29 6.97
CA ALA A 245 10.97 10.43 7.51
C ALA A 245 11.89 11.36 6.69
N ASP A 246 11.40 11.96 5.60
CA ASP A 246 12.08 13.11 4.98
C ASP A 246 11.52 14.44 5.47
N PRO A 247 12.34 15.52 5.46
CA PRO A 247 11.91 16.86 5.83
C PRO A 247 10.57 17.27 5.20
N PRO A 248 9.67 17.91 5.98
CA PRO A 248 9.89 18.43 7.32
C PRO A 248 9.67 17.41 8.46
N TYR A 249 9.55 16.13 8.14
CA TYR A 249 9.36 15.05 9.11
C TYR A 249 10.69 14.34 9.39
N ASP A 250 10.78 13.65 10.53
CA ASP A 250 11.95 12.89 10.99
C ASP A 250 11.65 11.39 11.23
N GLY A 251 10.41 10.97 10.95
CA GLY A 251 9.90 9.62 11.17
C GLY A 251 9.70 9.27 12.64
N GLY A 252 9.87 10.23 13.56
CA GLY A 252 9.72 10.02 14.99
C GLY A 252 8.26 9.88 15.42
N GLU A 253 7.32 10.44 14.66
CA GLU A 253 5.93 10.58 15.08
C GLU A 253 4.95 9.98 14.08
N LEU A 254 3.82 9.50 14.58
CA LEU A 254 2.70 9.09 13.73
C LEU A 254 2.04 10.33 13.11
N VAL A 255 1.99 10.37 11.79
CA VAL A 255 1.39 11.45 11.00
C VAL A 255 0.16 10.92 10.29
N TYR A 256 -0.80 11.80 9.98
CA TYR A 256 -1.97 11.44 9.21
C TYR A 256 -2.38 12.46 8.15
N CYS A 257 -2.89 11.94 7.05
CA CYS A 257 -3.65 12.66 6.04
C CYS A 257 -5.11 12.21 6.07
N SER A 258 -6.04 13.09 5.72
CA SER A 258 -7.46 12.75 5.67
C SER A 258 -8.18 13.55 4.60
N GLY A 259 -9.11 12.90 3.92
CA GLY A 259 -9.91 13.49 2.86
C GLY A 259 -10.70 12.44 2.09
N LYS A 260 -11.33 12.86 0.99
CA LYS A 260 -11.94 11.95 0.02
C LYS A 260 -10.93 11.71 -1.11
N PRO A 261 -10.46 10.47 -1.32
CA PRO A 261 -9.51 10.19 -2.38
C PRO A 261 -10.23 10.18 -3.74
N LYS A 262 -9.49 10.49 -4.80
CA LYS A 262 -9.98 10.52 -6.18
C LYS A 262 -9.27 9.43 -6.99
N PRO A 263 -9.90 8.87 -8.04
CA PRO A 263 -9.20 7.96 -8.94
C PRO A 263 -7.94 8.60 -9.51
N ASP A 264 -6.93 7.77 -9.79
CA ASP A 264 -5.72 8.19 -10.50
C ASP A 264 -6.07 8.93 -11.81
N PRO A 265 -5.74 10.23 -11.93
CA PRO A 265 -6.06 11.00 -13.13
C PRO A 265 -5.21 10.59 -14.35
N HIS A 266 -4.03 9.99 -14.13
CA HIS A 266 -3.15 9.53 -15.20
C HIS A 266 -3.63 8.20 -15.79
N LYS A 267 -4.52 7.48 -15.09
CA LYS A 267 -5.08 6.18 -15.48
C LYS A 267 -3.99 5.13 -15.74
N GLN A 268 -2.82 5.29 -15.13
CA GLN A 268 -1.73 4.32 -15.20
C GLN A 268 -1.94 3.20 -14.18
N THR A 269 -2.68 3.49 -13.11
CA THR A 269 -2.99 2.56 -12.03
C THR A 269 -4.49 2.46 -11.78
N MET A 270 -4.90 1.45 -11.00
CA MET A 270 -6.27 1.34 -10.48
C MET A 270 -6.48 2.09 -9.16
N ASP A 271 -5.51 2.94 -8.79
CA ASP A 271 -5.32 3.49 -7.45
C ASP A 271 -6.18 4.73 -7.22
N HIS A 272 -6.11 5.22 -5.99
CA HIS A 272 -6.72 6.48 -5.63
C HIS A 272 -5.70 7.41 -5.01
N GLY A 273 -5.76 8.68 -5.40
CA GLY A 273 -4.97 9.76 -4.85
C GLY A 273 -5.66 10.45 -3.68
N LEU A 274 -4.94 10.63 -2.58
CA LEU A 274 -5.31 11.45 -1.42
C LEU A 274 -4.35 12.63 -1.32
N ARG A 275 -4.86 13.86 -1.18
CA ARG A 275 -4.03 15.02 -0.86
C ARG A 275 -3.27 14.77 0.43
N CYS A 276 -1.94 14.64 0.34
CA CYS A 276 -1.10 14.22 1.44
C CYS A 276 0.35 14.65 1.22
N ASP A 277 0.85 15.49 2.11
CA ASP A 277 2.23 15.97 2.19
C ASP A 277 3.15 15.02 2.98
N MET A 278 2.67 13.87 3.48
CA MET A 278 3.58 12.86 4.04
C MET A 278 4.65 12.48 3.01
N THR A 279 5.89 12.41 3.47
CA THR A 279 7.06 12.08 2.65
C THR A 279 7.40 10.59 2.71
N ALA A 280 8.51 10.19 2.08
CA ALA A 280 8.96 8.81 2.09
C ALA A 280 9.15 8.29 3.54
N GLY A 281 9.01 6.98 3.74
CA GLY A 281 8.86 6.35 5.06
C GLY A 281 7.40 6.21 5.53
N SER A 282 6.48 7.05 5.02
CA SER A 282 5.04 6.84 5.22
C SER A 282 4.47 5.66 4.43
N SER A 283 5.22 5.16 3.44
CA SER A 283 4.84 4.04 2.60
C SER A 283 4.47 2.80 3.41
N GLY A 284 3.45 2.07 2.94
CA GLY A 284 2.83 0.94 3.62
C GLY A 284 1.93 1.29 4.80
N GLY A 285 1.90 2.56 5.21
CA GLY A 285 1.00 3.04 6.24
C GLY A 285 -0.48 2.92 5.84
N PRO A 286 -1.40 2.59 6.78
CA PRO A 286 -2.75 2.19 6.43
C PRO A 286 -3.65 3.35 6.05
N TRP A 287 -4.54 3.11 5.09
CA TRP A 287 -5.67 3.97 4.78
C TRP A 287 -6.95 3.38 5.35
N LEU A 288 -7.55 4.09 6.31
CA LEU A 288 -8.70 3.64 7.08
C LEU A 288 -10.00 4.32 6.62
N THR A 289 -11.01 3.52 6.30
CA THR A 289 -12.40 3.96 6.15
C THR A 289 -13.22 3.68 7.42
N GLY A 290 -14.33 4.41 7.61
CA GLY A 290 -15.18 4.25 8.79
C GLY A 290 -14.42 4.47 10.09
N PHE A 291 -13.45 5.39 10.06
CA PHE A 291 -12.51 5.64 11.14
C PHE A 291 -13.17 6.48 12.25
N ASP A 292 -13.15 6.00 13.48
CA ASP A 292 -13.54 6.77 14.67
C ASP A 292 -12.29 7.37 15.33
N PRO A 293 -12.07 8.70 15.25
CA PRO A 293 -10.90 9.35 15.81
C PRO A 293 -10.83 9.30 17.34
N ARG A 294 -11.91 8.94 18.04
CA ARG A 294 -11.92 8.78 19.50
C ARG A 294 -11.33 7.45 19.94
N THR A 295 -11.65 6.37 19.22
CA THR A 295 -11.20 5.02 19.54
C THR A 295 -9.94 4.63 18.74
N GLY A 296 -9.72 5.28 17.60
CA GLY A 296 -8.69 4.94 16.63
C GLY A 296 -9.02 3.67 15.83
N GLU A 297 -10.27 3.24 15.79
CA GLU A 297 -10.68 2.05 15.03
C GLU A 297 -11.10 2.41 13.61
N GLY A 298 -10.71 1.58 12.63
CA GLY A 298 -11.14 1.73 11.25
C GLY A 298 -11.03 0.42 10.47
N THR A 299 -11.37 0.47 9.18
CA THR A 299 -11.14 -0.62 8.23
C THR A 299 -10.05 -0.21 7.25
N VAL A 300 -8.95 -0.94 7.23
CA VAL A 300 -7.89 -0.85 6.22
C VAL A 300 -8.45 -1.25 4.86
N THR A 301 -8.35 -0.34 3.91
CA THR A 301 -8.84 -0.52 2.54
C THR A 301 -7.81 -0.21 1.47
N SER A 302 -6.65 0.33 1.88
CA SER A 302 -5.50 0.64 1.06
C SER A 302 -4.29 0.88 1.97
N VAL A 303 -3.12 1.09 1.38
CA VAL A 303 -1.88 1.53 2.02
C VAL A 303 -1.28 2.67 1.20
N SER A 304 -0.47 3.53 1.82
CA SER A 304 0.32 4.53 1.07
C SER A 304 1.36 3.81 0.22
N SER A 305 1.40 4.08 -1.09
CA SER A 305 2.32 3.42 -2.02
C SER A 305 3.28 4.44 -2.63
N PHE A 306 2.82 5.25 -3.58
CA PHE A 306 3.70 6.13 -4.36
C PHE A 306 3.15 7.55 -4.49
N LYS A 307 3.98 8.40 -5.10
CA LYS A 307 3.61 9.72 -5.62
C LYS A 307 4.14 9.84 -7.04
N TYR A 308 3.43 10.56 -7.91
CA TYR A 308 3.99 10.95 -9.19
C TYR A 308 4.98 12.10 -9.00
N GLY A 309 6.05 12.12 -9.80
CA GLY A 309 7.06 13.18 -9.72
C GLY A 309 6.52 14.59 -10.05
N ASP A 310 5.47 14.68 -10.87
CA ASP A 310 4.75 15.91 -11.19
C ASP A 310 3.62 16.24 -10.20
N ASP A 311 3.27 15.32 -9.29
CA ASP A 311 2.31 15.53 -8.20
C ASP A 311 2.83 14.97 -6.86
N MET A 312 3.74 15.71 -6.26
CA MET A 312 4.26 15.40 -4.91
C MET A 312 3.27 15.71 -3.78
N LYS A 313 2.08 16.22 -4.13
CA LYS A 313 1.03 16.66 -3.21
C LYS A 313 -0.04 15.59 -3.02
N THR A 314 -0.03 14.53 -3.80
CA THR A 314 -0.99 13.44 -3.71
C THR A 314 -0.26 12.13 -3.42
N MET A 315 -0.66 11.45 -2.35
CA MET A 315 -0.24 10.07 -2.08
C MET A 315 -1.24 9.13 -2.75
N TYR A 316 -0.74 8.15 -3.50
CA TYR A 316 -1.55 7.13 -4.14
C TYR A 316 -1.53 5.85 -3.31
N GLY A 317 -2.66 5.15 -3.33
CA GLY A 317 -2.85 3.90 -2.60
C GLY A 317 -3.59 2.86 -3.45
N PRO A 318 -3.09 1.61 -3.49
CA PRO A 318 -3.71 0.54 -4.25
C PRO A 318 -5.11 0.20 -3.77
N HIS A 319 -6.00 -0.09 -4.70
CA HIS A 319 -7.32 -0.60 -4.34
C HIS A 319 -7.24 -2.07 -3.90
N PHE A 320 -7.72 -2.37 -2.70
CA PHE A 320 -7.79 -3.75 -2.23
C PHE A 320 -8.93 -4.49 -2.92
N GLY A 321 -8.63 -5.17 -4.03
CA GLY A 321 -9.55 -6.03 -4.77
C GLY A 321 -9.30 -7.54 -4.53
N PRO A 322 -9.86 -8.41 -5.40
CA PRO A 322 -9.68 -9.86 -5.29
C PRO A 322 -8.22 -10.33 -5.21
N PRO A 323 -7.25 -9.74 -5.94
CA PRO A 323 -5.86 -10.13 -5.81
C PRO A 323 -5.28 -9.89 -4.41
N ILE A 324 -5.63 -8.77 -3.77
CA ILE A 324 -5.18 -8.46 -2.41
C ILE A 324 -5.93 -9.32 -1.37
N ARG A 325 -7.17 -9.74 -1.66
CA ARG A 325 -7.87 -10.74 -0.84
C ARG A 325 -7.17 -12.10 -0.88
N ALA A 326 -6.68 -12.51 -2.05
CA ALA A 326 -5.92 -13.75 -2.19
C ALA A 326 -4.59 -13.68 -1.42
N LEU A 327 -3.87 -12.55 -1.53
CA LEU A 327 -2.69 -12.24 -0.71
C LEU A 327 -2.97 -12.40 0.78
N TYR A 328 -4.01 -11.72 1.29
CA TYR A 328 -4.43 -11.82 2.69
C TYR A 328 -4.77 -13.25 3.10
N THR A 329 -5.53 -13.97 2.28
CA THR A 329 -5.95 -15.34 2.59
C THR A 329 -4.74 -16.25 2.79
N LYS A 330 -3.73 -16.15 1.91
CA LYS A 330 -2.48 -16.92 2.05
C LYS A 330 -1.68 -16.50 3.28
N ALA A 331 -1.45 -15.20 3.46
CA ALA A 331 -0.61 -14.67 4.53
C ALA A 331 -1.24 -14.88 5.93
N SER A 332 -2.58 -14.88 6.04
CA SER A 332 -3.30 -15.01 7.32
C SER A 332 -3.08 -16.32 8.07
N ARG A 333 -2.56 -17.34 7.40
CA ARG A 333 -2.30 -18.68 7.96
C ARG A 333 -0.81 -18.93 8.23
N ALA A 334 0.03 -17.97 7.88
CA ALA A 334 1.48 -18.07 7.94
C ALA A 334 2.02 -17.84 9.34
#